data_AF-A0A1S3DQN5-F1
#
_entry.id   AF-A0A1S3DQN5-F1
#
_cell.length_a   1.000
_cell.length_b   1.000
_cell.length_c   1.000
_cell.angle_alpha   90.00
_cell.angle_beta   90.00
_cell.angle_gamma   90.00
#
_symmetry.space_group_name_H-M   'P 1'
#
loop_
_entity.id
_entity.type
_entity.pdbx_description
1 polymer ?
#
loop_
_entity_poly.entity_id
_entity_poly.type
_entity_poly.pdbx_seq_one_letter_code
_entity_poly.pdbx_strand_id
1 'polypeptide(L)'
;FLLNETSFPSEVRVRTLNILTAAALKDDVILLLHQDRREHILMNYAHDVDRLTLDEQIALTAFMVNLFESLSSSEWLLYISEWTYANSQISNIRVSTKVAVNALLSDNARLQDLGSAFVHNLASKEVKSVVCTLYLICQPN
;
A
#
# COMPACT_ATOMS: atom_id res chain seq x y z
N PHE A 1 10.14 12.31 5.85
CA PHE A 1 10.20 13.59 6.56
C PHE A 1 8.84 13.98 7.13
N LEU A 2 7.78 14.21 6.33
CA LEU A 2 6.47 14.62 6.87
C LEU A 2 5.63 13.47 7.47
N LEU A 3 5.71 12.26 6.89
CA LEU A 3 4.92 11.11 7.35
C LEU A 3 5.38 10.52 8.68
N ASN A 4 6.67 10.65 9.00
CA ASN A 4 7.28 10.03 10.19
C ASN A 4 7.40 11.02 11.36
N GLU A 5 7.07 12.29 11.14
CA GLU A 5 7.24 13.33 12.14
C GLU A 5 6.00 13.41 13.04
N THR A 6 6.16 12.94 14.28
CA THR A 6 5.07 12.83 15.26
C THR A 6 4.73 14.16 15.92
N SER A 7 5.60 15.16 15.82
CA SER A 7 5.32 16.52 16.29
C SER A 7 4.24 17.23 15.44
N PHE A 8 4.00 16.78 14.20
CA PHE A 8 2.96 17.35 13.36
C PHE A 8 1.57 16.74 13.64
N PRO A 9 0.49 17.55 13.53
CA PRO A 9 -0.87 17.05 13.55
C PRO A 9 -1.12 16.01 12.45
N SER A 10 -2.00 15.03 12.74
CA SER A 10 -2.40 13.98 11.78
C SER A 10 -2.87 14.54 10.43
N GLU A 11 -3.55 15.69 10.45
CA GLU A 11 -4.02 16.38 9.26
C GLU A 11 -2.91 16.66 8.23
N VAL A 12 -1.68 16.94 8.67
CA VAL A 12 -0.54 17.17 7.76
C VAL A 12 -0.23 15.90 6.96
N ARG A 13 -0.28 14.74 7.63
CA ARG A 13 -0.02 13.44 6.98
C ARG A 13 -1.16 13.07 6.05
N VAL A 14 -2.41 13.27 6.48
CA VAL A 14 -3.60 13.09 5.61
C VAL A 14 -3.51 13.95 4.35
N ARG A 15 -3.19 15.24 4.47
CA ARG A 15 -3.05 16.15 3.32
C ARG A 15 -1.89 15.74 2.41
N THR A 16 -0.77 15.32 3.00
CA THR A 16 0.38 14.80 2.23
C THR A 16 -0.02 13.57 1.42
N LEU A 17 -0.70 12.60 2.05
CA LEU A 17 -1.20 11.40 1.39
C LEU A 17 -2.18 11.74 0.27
N ASN A 18 -3.12 12.66 0.49
CA ASN A 18 -4.07 13.08 -0.56
C ASN A 18 -3.38 13.73 -1.77
N ILE A 19 -2.30 14.50 -1.56
CA ILE A 19 -1.48 15.02 -2.66
C ILE A 19 -0.80 13.86 -3.40
N LEU A 20 -0.25 12.89 -2.67
CA LEU A 20 0.34 11.68 -3.26
C LEU A 20 -0.70 10.84 -4.02
N THR A 21 -1.94 10.75 -3.55
CA THR A 21 -3.06 10.09 -4.24
C THR A 21 -3.34 10.72 -5.60
N ALA A 22 -3.26 12.05 -5.70
CA ALA A 22 -3.39 12.74 -6.98
C ALA A 22 -2.15 12.55 -7.86
N ALA A 23 -0.95 12.54 -7.27
CA ALA A 23 0.30 12.31 -7.98
C ALA A 23 0.41 10.87 -8.52
N ALA A 24 -0.18 9.88 -7.84
CA ALA A 24 -0.24 8.47 -8.26
C ALA A 24 -0.85 8.27 -9.64
N LEU A 25 -1.67 9.21 -10.10
CA LEU A 25 -2.31 9.19 -11.43
C LEU A 25 -1.43 9.84 -12.52
N LYS A 26 -0.18 10.19 -12.22
CA LYS A 26 0.77 10.77 -13.18
C LYS A 26 1.81 9.73 -13.59
N ASP A 27 2.16 9.72 -14.87
CA ASP A 27 3.08 8.74 -15.46
C ASP A 27 4.48 8.76 -14.79
N ASP A 28 4.90 9.91 -14.29
CA ASP A 28 6.20 10.16 -13.68
C ASP A 28 6.27 9.86 -12.18
N VAL A 29 5.17 9.44 -11.54
CA VAL A 29 5.17 9.08 -10.11
C VAL A 29 6.19 7.99 -9.78
N ILE A 30 6.49 7.12 -10.73
CA ILE A 30 7.50 6.07 -10.58
C ILE A 30 8.88 6.63 -10.21
N LEU A 31 9.22 7.83 -10.68
CA LEU A 31 10.50 8.48 -10.33
C LEU A 31 10.57 8.74 -8.83
N LEU A 32 9.47 9.18 -8.20
CA LEU A 32 9.36 9.37 -6.76
C LEU A 32 9.45 8.02 -6.03
N LEU A 33 8.72 7.00 -6.49
CA LEU A 33 8.72 5.67 -5.87
C LEU A 33 10.10 4.98 -5.93
N HIS A 34 10.88 5.23 -6.99
CA HIS A 34 12.26 4.76 -7.07
C HIS A 34 13.18 5.44 -6.05
N GLN A 35 12.96 6.72 -5.74
CA GLN A 35 13.72 7.38 -4.66
C GLN A 35 13.37 6.82 -3.28
N ASP A 36 12.12 6.37 -3.08
CA ASP A 36 11.70 5.77 -1.81
C ASP A 36 12.46 4.47 -1.49
N ARG A 37 12.94 3.72 -2.49
CA ARG A 37 13.70 2.46 -2.29
C ARG A 37 14.94 2.58 -1.41
N ARG A 38 15.46 3.79 -1.19
CA ARG A 38 16.66 4.00 -0.36
C ARG A 38 16.34 3.95 1.14
N GLU A 39 15.24 4.59 1.54
CA GLU A 39 14.90 4.82 2.96
C GLU A 39 13.56 4.16 3.35
N HIS A 40 12.82 3.64 2.37
CA HIS A 40 11.51 3.00 2.49
C HIS A 40 10.52 3.82 3.34
N ILE A 41 10.53 5.14 3.20
CA ILE A 41 9.74 6.04 4.06
C ILE A 41 8.24 5.76 3.89
N LEU A 42 7.78 5.64 2.65
CA LEU A 42 6.37 5.38 2.35
C LEU A 42 5.94 4.00 2.87
N MET A 43 6.75 2.98 2.64
CA MET A 43 6.41 1.61 3.02
C MET A 43 6.57 1.34 4.52
N ASN A 44 7.49 2.01 5.20
CA ASN A 44 7.59 1.96 6.66
C ASN A 44 6.37 2.62 7.31
N TYR A 45 5.94 3.79 6.80
CA TYR A 45 4.70 4.42 7.25
C TYR A 45 3.47 3.53 6.99
N ALA A 46 3.39 2.92 5.80
CA ALA A 46 2.30 2.01 5.45
C ALA A 46 2.33 0.71 6.25
N HIS A 47 3.50 0.25 6.70
CA HIS A 47 3.62 -0.92 7.57
C HIS A 47 2.88 -0.71 8.89
N ASP A 48 2.83 0.52 9.41
CA ASP A 48 2.19 0.85 10.69
C ASP A 48 0.68 1.17 10.54
N VAL A 49 0.02 0.77 9.43
CA VAL A 49 -1.38 1.09 9.10
C VAL A 49 -2.39 0.84 10.23
N ASP A 50 -2.21 -0.22 11.01
CA ASP A 50 -3.06 -0.61 12.14
C ASP A 50 -2.99 0.37 13.33
N ARG A 51 -1.97 1.22 13.36
CA ARG A 51 -1.74 2.23 14.40
C ARG A 51 -2.13 3.63 13.96
N LEU A 52 -2.48 3.81 12.68
CA LEU A 52 -2.84 5.10 12.12
C LEU A 52 -4.29 5.48 12.49
N THR A 53 -4.57 6.78 12.51
CA THR A 53 -5.95 7.26 12.63
C THR A 53 -6.79 6.84 11.42
N LEU A 54 -8.12 6.78 11.56
CA LEU A 54 -9.01 6.36 10.49
C LEU A 54 -8.82 7.20 9.20
N ASP A 55 -8.66 8.52 9.34
CA ASP A 55 -8.46 9.41 8.20
C ASP A 55 -7.13 9.16 7.48
N GLU A 56 -6.07 8.83 8.22
CA GLU A 56 -4.78 8.43 7.66
C GLU A 56 -4.87 7.09 6.94
N GLN A 57 -5.58 6.11 7.52
CA GLN A 57 -5.82 4.82 6.88
C GLN A 57 -6.55 5.01 5.54
N ILE A 58 -7.63 5.80 5.52
CA ILE A 58 -8.37 6.11 4.29
C ILE A 58 -7.47 6.77 3.24
N ALA A 59 -6.70 7.78 3.62
CA ALA A 59 -5.84 8.50 2.69
C ALA A 59 -4.69 7.61 2.16
N LEU A 60 -4.09 6.79 3.02
CA LEU A 60 -3.06 5.83 2.66
C LEU A 60 -3.60 4.77 1.69
N THR A 61 -4.74 4.14 2.02
CA THR A 61 -5.35 3.13 1.16
C THR A 61 -5.73 3.73 -0.19
N ALA A 62 -6.30 4.93 -0.23
CA ALA A 62 -6.62 5.62 -1.49
C ALA A 62 -5.36 5.90 -2.34
N PHE A 63 -4.27 6.35 -1.73
CA PHE A 63 -2.99 6.51 -2.43
C PHE A 63 -2.51 5.19 -3.05
N MET A 64 -2.46 4.11 -2.26
CA MET A 64 -1.96 2.81 -2.74
C MET A 64 -2.87 2.20 -3.81
N VAL A 65 -4.19 2.37 -3.72
CA VAL A 65 -5.14 1.95 -4.75
C VAL A 65 -4.85 2.66 -6.08
N ASN A 66 -4.64 3.97 -6.05
CA ASN A 66 -4.36 4.75 -7.27
C ASN A 66 -3.03 4.37 -7.94
N LEU A 67 -2.06 3.82 -7.21
CA LEU A 67 -0.82 3.33 -7.80
C LEU A 67 -1.03 2.12 -8.73
N PHE A 68 -2.22 1.51 -8.77
CA PHE A 68 -2.55 0.49 -9.77
C PHE A 68 -2.89 1.05 -11.15
N GLU A 69 -3.07 2.37 -11.28
CA GLU A 69 -3.40 3.01 -12.56
C GLU A 69 -2.26 2.82 -13.59
N SER A 70 -1.01 2.88 -13.14
CA SER A 70 0.16 2.65 -14.00
C SER A 70 0.81 1.29 -13.72
N LEU A 71 1.32 0.66 -14.79
CA LEU A 71 2.04 -0.61 -14.70
C LEU A 71 3.23 -0.49 -13.75
N SER A 72 4.09 0.52 -13.94
CA SER A 72 5.33 0.64 -13.18
C SER A 72 5.11 0.89 -11.69
N SER A 73 4.10 1.68 -11.32
CA SER A 73 3.77 1.95 -9.91
C SER A 73 3.15 0.72 -9.24
N SER A 74 2.32 -0.04 -9.95
CA SER A 74 1.77 -1.29 -9.44
C SER A 74 2.85 -2.37 -9.23
N GLU A 75 3.85 -2.45 -10.11
CA GLU A 75 4.99 -3.35 -9.95
C GLU A 75 5.87 -2.95 -8.76
N TRP A 76 5.98 -1.64 -8.49
CA TRP A 76 6.62 -1.17 -7.27
C TRP A 76 5.87 -1.63 -6.02
N LEU A 77 4.53 -1.60 -5.98
CA LEU A 77 3.75 -2.14 -4.86
C LEU A 77 3.94 -3.65 -4.67
N LEU A 78 4.13 -4.39 -5.77
CA LEU A 78 4.32 -5.84 -5.76
C LEU A 78 5.80 -6.26 -5.62
N TYR A 79 6.69 -5.29 -5.39
CA TYR A 79 8.13 -5.57 -5.33
C TYR A 79 8.47 -6.45 -4.11
N ILE A 80 9.27 -7.49 -4.35
CA ILE A 80 9.51 -8.55 -3.38
C ILE A 80 10.80 -8.38 -2.57
N SER A 81 11.71 -7.48 -2.99
CA SER A 81 12.95 -7.25 -2.25
C SER A 81 12.65 -6.77 -0.84
N GLU A 82 13.34 -7.38 0.12
CA GLU A 82 13.07 -7.22 1.53
C GLU A 82 14.03 -6.23 2.18
N TRP A 83 13.54 -5.54 3.20
CA TRP A 83 14.33 -4.76 4.15
C TRP A 83 13.85 -5.01 5.58
N THR A 84 14.63 -4.57 6.55
CA THR A 84 14.29 -4.71 7.97
C THR A 84 13.67 -3.42 8.48
N TYR A 85 12.50 -3.54 9.11
CA TYR A 85 11.83 -2.43 9.82
C TYR A 85 11.12 -2.97 11.06
N ALA A 86 11.25 -2.29 12.21
CA ALA A 86 10.61 -2.68 13.47
C ALA A 86 10.80 -4.19 13.84
N ASN A 87 12.04 -4.70 13.69
CA ASN A 87 12.41 -6.11 13.91
C ASN A 87 11.69 -7.13 13.01
N SER A 88 11.04 -6.67 11.94
CA SER A 88 10.35 -7.49 10.97
C SER A 88 11.02 -7.38 9.60
N GLN A 89 11.11 -8.51 8.89
CA GLN A 89 11.52 -8.53 7.50
C GLN A 89 10.29 -8.28 6.62
N ILE A 90 10.28 -7.13 5.94
CA ILE A 90 9.13 -6.65 5.17
C ILE A 90 9.53 -6.41 3.71
N SER A 91 8.54 -6.37 2.83
CA SER A 91 8.67 -6.02 1.42
C SER A 91 7.45 -5.22 0.98
N ASN A 92 7.51 -4.57 -0.18
CA ASN A 92 6.39 -3.77 -0.68
C ASN A 92 5.12 -4.62 -0.82
N ILE A 93 5.23 -5.85 -1.32
CA ILE A 93 4.07 -6.74 -1.45
C ILE A 93 3.47 -7.15 -0.10
N ARG A 94 4.31 -7.40 0.92
CA ARG A 94 3.84 -7.73 2.28
C ARG A 94 3.09 -6.55 2.90
N VAL A 95 3.65 -5.35 2.78
CA VAL A 95 3.03 -4.12 3.30
C VAL A 95 1.74 -3.79 2.54
N SER A 96 1.76 -3.87 1.22
CA SER A 96 0.58 -3.61 0.37
C SER A 96 -0.56 -4.57 0.69
N THR A 97 -0.25 -5.86 0.85
CA THR A 97 -1.23 -6.87 1.27
C THR A 97 -1.78 -6.56 2.67
N LYS A 98 -0.91 -6.16 3.62
CA LYS A 98 -1.34 -5.76 4.97
C LYS A 98 -2.33 -4.59 4.91
N VAL A 99 -2.03 -3.54 4.14
CA VAL A 99 -2.92 -2.37 3.99
C VAL A 99 -4.24 -2.77 3.34
N ALA A 100 -4.22 -3.60 2.29
CA ALA A 100 -5.43 -4.07 1.61
C ALA A 100 -6.33 -4.88 2.56
N VAL A 101 -5.77 -5.80 3.34
CA VAL A 101 -6.52 -6.60 4.31
C VAL A 101 -7.04 -5.75 5.47
N ASN A 102 -6.22 -4.85 6.02
CA ASN A 102 -6.65 -3.93 7.08
C ASN A 102 -7.85 -3.08 6.62
N ALA A 103 -7.80 -2.57 5.39
CA ALA A 103 -8.89 -1.77 4.83
C ALA A 103 -10.15 -2.61 4.58
N LEU A 104 -10.02 -3.78 3.96
CA LEU A 104 -11.13 -4.68 3.64
C LEU A 104 -11.92 -5.12 4.87
N LEU A 105 -11.23 -5.37 5.98
CA LEU A 105 -11.81 -5.84 7.24
C LEU A 105 -12.27 -4.70 8.16
N SER A 106 -12.24 -3.45 7.70
CA SER A 106 -12.68 -2.30 8.49
C SER A 106 -14.21 -2.24 8.64
N ASP A 107 -14.70 -1.80 9.80
CA ASP A 107 -16.12 -1.47 10.02
C ASP A 107 -16.54 -0.15 9.34
N ASN A 108 -15.58 0.65 8.86
CA ASN A 108 -15.87 1.88 8.14
C ASN A 108 -16.14 1.58 6.65
N ALA A 109 -17.37 1.85 6.20
CA ALA A 109 -17.80 1.57 4.83
C ALA A 109 -16.86 2.15 3.75
N ARG A 110 -16.40 3.39 3.92
CA ARG A 110 -15.49 4.03 2.95
C ARG A 110 -14.14 3.33 2.88
N LEU A 111 -13.58 2.96 4.02
CA LEU A 111 -12.30 2.24 4.06
C LEU A 111 -12.45 0.81 3.51
N GLN A 112 -13.57 0.15 3.80
CA GLN A 112 -13.92 -1.17 3.25
C GLN A 112 -14.10 -1.13 1.72
N ASP A 113 -14.73 -0.10 1.16
CA ASP A 113 -14.86 0.09 -0.28
C ASP A 113 -13.48 0.22 -0.95
N LEU A 114 -12.58 1.03 -0.36
CA LEU A 114 -11.20 1.16 -0.83
C LEU A 114 -10.44 -0.16 -0.71
N GLY A 115 -10.61 -0.90 0.39
CA GLY A 115 -10.00 -2.23 0.57
C GLY A 115 -10.47 -3.24 -0.47
N SER A 116 -11.76 -3.22 -0.80
CA SER A 116 -12.36 -4.06 -1.85
C SER A 116 -11.76 -3.76 -3.22
N ALA A 117 -11.61 -2.47 -3.55
CA ALA A 117 -10.95 -2.03 -4.78
C ALA A 117 -9.46 -2.42 -4.82
N PHE A 118 -8.75 -2.30 -3.69
CA PHE A 118 -7.35 -2.70 -3.59
C PHE A 118 -7.20 -4.21 -3.84
N VAL A 119 -7.99 -5.04 -3.17
CA VAL A 119 -7.94 -6.50 -3.36
C VAL A 119 -8.34 -6.89 -4.78
N HIS A 120 -9.32 -6.22 -5.39
CA HIS A 120 -9.64 -6.40 -6.80
C HIS A 120 -8.42 -6.12 -7.69
N ASN A 121 -7.72 -5.00 -7.46
CA ASN A 121 -6.56 -4.60 -8.24
C ASN A 121 -5.40 -5.58 -8.09
N LEU A 122 -5.15 -6.07 -6.87
CA LEU A 122 -4.17 -7.12 -6.59
C LEU A 122 -4.51 -8.41 -7.37
N ALA A 123 -5.76 -8.87 -7.29
CA ALA A 123 -6.22 -10.08 -7.97
C ALA A 123 -6.16 -9.94 -9.50
N SER A 124 -6.49 -8.77 -10.04
CA SER A 124 -6.53 -8.52 -11.48
C SER A 124 -5.13 -8.39 -12.12
N LYS A 125 -4.13 -8.01 -11.33
CA LYS A 125 -2.72 -8.01 -11.76
C LYS A 125 -2.12 -9.41 -11.90
N GLU A 126 -2.70 -10.42 -11.23
CA GLU A 126 -2.13 -11.78 -11.11
C GLU A 126 -2.36 -12.73 -12.29
N VAL A 127 -2.44 -12.24 -13.53
CA VAL A 127 -2.60 -13.14 -14.69
C VAL A 127 -1.26 -13.61 -15.28
N LYS A 128 -0.09 -13.27 -14.69
CA LYS A 128 1.21 -13.75 -15.23
C LYS A 128 2.26 -14.31 -14.26
N SER A 129 2.09 -14.27 -12.92
CA SER A 129 3.14 -14.79 -12.02
C SER A 129 2.68 -15.67 -10.85
N VAL A 130 1.42 -15.62 -10.38
CA VAL A 130 0.96 -16.44 -9.23
C VAL A 130 -0.14 -17.42 -9.60
N VAL A 131 0.13 -18.27 -10.59
CA VAL A 131 -0.56 -19.58 -10.72
C VAL A 131 -0.25 -20.49 -9.50
N CYS A 132 0.72 -20.13 -8.64
CA CYS A 132 1.23 -21.04 -7.59
C CYS A 132 0.57 -20.95 -6.20
N THR A 133 -0.09 -19.87 -5.77
CA THR A 133 -0.57 -19.80 -4.37
C THR A 133 -2.02 -20.27 -4.20
N LEU A 134 -2.93 -20.00 -5.15
CA LEU A 134 -4.30 -20.51 -5.07
C LEU A 134 -4.36 -22.05 -5.22
N TYR A 135 -3.42 -22.62 -5.99
CA TYR A 135 -3.30 -24.06 -6.15
C TYR A 135 -2.94 -24.79 -4.84
N LEU A 136 -2.32 -24.10 -3.87
CA LEU A 136 -1.99 -24.66 -2.55
C LEU A 136 -3.13 -24.54 -1.54
N ILE A 137 -4.10 -23.64 -1.75
CA ILE A 137 -5.27 -23.48 -0.87
C ILE A 137 -6.41 -24.41 -1.31
N CYS A 138 -6.47 -24.77 -2.59
CA CYS A 138 -7.52 -25.61 -3.15
C CYS A 138 -7.16 -27.10 -3.30
N GLN A 139 -6.06 -27.60 -2.72
CA GLN A 139 -5.90 -29.07 -2.62
C GLN A 139 -6.78 -29.59 -1.47
N PRO A 140 -7.72 -30.53 -1.73
CA PRO A 140 -8.31 -31.31 -0.66
C PRO A 140 -7.20 -32.17 -0.02
N ASN A 141 -7.26 -32.34 1.31
CA ASN A 141 -6.33 -33.15 2.12
C ASN A 141 -5.98 -34.50 1.48
#